data_AF-A0A348ZZX8-F1
#
_entry.id   AF-A0A348ZZX8-F1
#
_cell.length_a   1.000
_cell.length_b   1.000
_cell.length_c   1.000
_cell.angle_alpha   90.00
_cell.angle_beta   90.00
_cell.angle_gamma   90.00
#
_symmetry.space_group_name_H-M   'P 1'
#
loop_
_entity.id
_entity.type
_entity.pdbx_description
1 polymer ?
#
loop_
_entity_poly.entity_id
_entity_poly.type
_entity_poly.pdbx_seq_one_letter_code
_entity_poly.pdbx_strand_id
1 'polypeptide(L)'
;MGEEVKRPDRNLPLSLMLGTTVVMCLYMLLNVVYLYALPLSAMAGVINVGQTAAQRLLQPGVAGFITLAIVLAMGASMNATILSGARLSYAMARDGLLWSALSAVHHKYGVPHVALLCQALLAGIFVLVETFENLLGSVVLVMLLSCIGSGLAHIVLRYRMPAAARPYKTLGYPFVPLLFVGGYVWIAVQIVMSNPASSLVGLLVTLSGLPLYLWVFRRRKSLDPAL
;
A
#
# COMPACT_ATOMS: atom_id res chain seq x y z
N MET A 1 10.19 11.23 5.21
CA MET A 1 9.74 10.67 6.49
C MET A 1 10.92 10.37 7.41
N GLY A 2 11.90 9.52 7.04
CA GLY A 2 13.02 9.19 7.94
C GLY A 2 13.98 10.35 8.27
N GLU A 3 14.16 11.30 7.35
CA GLU A 3 15.12 12.42 7.50
C GLU A 3 14.62 13.57 8.40
N GLU A 4 13.32 13.64 8.66
CA GLU A 4 12.70 14.74 9.44
C GLU A 4 12.51 14.38 10.92
N VAL A 5 12.79 13.12 11.30
CA VAL A 5 12.60 12.63 12.67
C VAL A 5 13.84 12.92 13.51
N LYS A 6 13.69 13.72 14.57
CA LYS A 6 14.75 13.92 15.57
C LYS A 6 15.11 12.58 16.21
N ARG A 7 16.39 12.19 16.19
CA ARG A 7 16.91 10.89 16.71
C ARG A 7 16.19 9.67 16.09
N PRO A 8 16.38 9.42 14.78
CA PRO A 8 15.66 8.37 14.06
C PRO A 8 15.91 6.98 14.66
N ASP A 9 17.08 6.73 15.21
CA ASP A 9 17.53 5.41 15.73
C ASP A 9 16.64 4.84 16.82
N ARG A 10 16.05 5.71 17.65
CA ARG A 10 15.16 5.34 18.76
C ARG A 10 13.71 5.72 18.49
N ASN A 11 13.48 6.87 17.89
CA ASN A 11 12.13 7.38 17.75
C ASN A 11 11.37 6.68 16.61
N LEU A 12 12.05 6.26 15.53
CA LEU A 12 11.40 5.50 14.47
C LEU A 12 10.88 4.13 14.95
N PRO A 13 11.70 3.24 15.55
CA PRO A 13 11.20 1.94 15.99
C PRO A 13 10.13 2.08 17.08
N LEU A 14 10.30 3.01 18.02
CA LEU A 14 9.33 3.21 19.11
C LEU A 14 7.99 3.75 18.60
N SER A 15 8.01 4.70 17.66
CA SER A 15 6.78 5.22 17.04
C SER A 15 6.06 4.14 16.23
N LEU A 16 6.80 3.30 15.50
CA LEU A 16 6.23 2.18 14.76
C LEU A 16 5.62 1.13 15.71
N MET A 17 6.33 0.72 16.76
CA MET A 17 5.82 -0.28 17.71
C MET A 17 4.59 0.23 18.46
N LEU A 18 4.63 1.44 19.02
CA LEU A 18 3.50 2.03 19.73
C LEU A 18 2.32 2.27 18.80
N GLY A 19 2.56 2.87 17.62
CA GLY A 19 1.52 3.14 16.64
C GLY A 19 0.81 1.87 16.18
N THR A 20 1.57 0.84 15.78
CA THR A 20 1.00 -0.44 15.37
C THR A 20 0.24 -1.12 16.51
N THR A 21 0.76 -1.08 17.74
CA THR A 21 0.08 -1.68 18.91
C THR A 21 -1.25 -1.00 19.21
N VAL A 22 -1.28 0.35 19.18
CA VAL A 22 -2.52 1.11 19.40
C VAL A 22 -3.55 0.78 18.32
N VAL A 23 -3.14 0.76 17.05
CA VAL A 23 -4.03 0.41 15.94
C VAL A 23 -4.54 -1.02 16.08
N MET A 24 -3.69 -1.97 16.47
CA MET A 24 -4.08 -3.36 16.72
C MET A 24 -5.13 -3.46 17.84
N CYS A 25 -4.92 -2.78 18.97
CA CYS A 25 -5.87 -2.78 20.08
C CYS A 25 -7.21 -2.16 19.68
N LEU A 26 -7.20 -1.01 18.99
CA LEU A 26 -8.42 -0.37 18.49
C LEU A 26 -9.17 -1.26 17.50
N TYR A 27 -8.45 -1.93 16.59
CA TYR A 27 -9.04 -2.87 15.64
C TYR A 27 -9.68 -4.07 16.35
N MET A 28 -9.00 -4.65 17.35
CA MET A 28 -9.55 -5.76 18.14
C MET A 28 -10.80 -5.34 18.91
N LEU A 29 -10.78 -4.18 19.57
CA LEU A 29 -11.93 -3.63 20.29
C LEU A 29 -13.12 -3.41 19.34
N LEU A 30 -12.87 -2.87 18.15
CA LEU A 30 -13.92 -2.66 17.15
C LEU A 30 -14.55 -3.99 16.69
N ASN A 31 -13.74 -5.03 16.47
CA ASN A 31 -14.25 -6.35 16.11
C ASN A 31 -15.08 -6.98 17.23
N VAL A 32 -14.67 -6.79 18.50
CA VAL A 32 -15.48 -7.24 19.65
C VAL A 32 -16.84 -6.53 19.67
N VAL A 33 -16.87 -5.22 19.41
CA VAL A 33 -18.12 -4.47 19.31
C VAL A 33 -18.99 -5.00 18.17
N TYR A 34 -18.41 -5.31 17.00
CA TYR A 34 -19.16 -5.89 15.90
C TYR A 34 -19.76 -7.25 16.24
N LEU A 35 -18.99 -8.15 16.86
CA LEU A 35 -19.47 -9.48 17.27
C LEU A 35 -20.55 -9.40 18.35
N TYR A 36 -20.53 -8.37 19.19
CA TYR A 36 -21.60 -8.10 20.15
C TYR A 36 -22.85 -7.52 19.47
N ALA A 37 -22.68 -6.73 18.41
CA ALA A 37 -23.76 -6.06 17.68
C ALA A 37 -24.57 -7.00 16.77
N LEU A 38 -23.89 -7.89 16.07
CA LEU A 38 -24.46 -8.71 15.00
C LEU A 38 -24.14 -10.19 15.20
N PRO A 39 -25.12 -11.10 15.01
CA PRO A 39 -24.82 -12.52 14.87
C PRO A 39 -23.97 -12.77 13.60
N LEU A 40 -23.04 -13.71 13.65
CA LEU A 40 -22.12 -14.05 12.55
C LEU A 40 -22.83 -14.29 11.20
N SER A 41 -24.04 -14.85 11.23
CA SER A 41 -24.87 -15.08 10.05
C SER A 41 -25.36 -13.80 9.37
N ALA A 42 -25.49 -12.70 10.11
CA ALA A 42 -25.87 -11.39 9.57
C ALA A 42 -24.68 -10.55 9.09
N MET A 43 -23.45 -11.00 9.33
CA MET A 43 -22.22 -10.35 8.83
C MET A 43 -21.78 -10.90 7.48
N ALA A 44 -22.08 -12.17 7.18
CA ALA A 44 -21.69 -12.82 5.94
C ALA A 44 -22.38 -12.14 4.73
N GLY A 45 -21.58 -11.53 3.85
CA GLY A 45 -22.06 -10.87 2.63
C GLY A 45 -22.42 -9.39 2.79
N VAL A 46 -22.26 -8.79 3.97
CA VAL A 46 -22.50 -7.35 4.19
C VAL A 46 -21.20 -6.57 3.99
N ILE A 47 -21.13 -5.79 2.91
CA ILE A 47 -19.95 -4.99 2.56
C ILE A 47 -19.67 -3.90 3.62
N ASN A 48 -20.71 -3.36 4.26
CA ASN A 48 -20.60 -2.29 5.26
C ASN A 48 -21.06 -2.72 6.65
N VAL A 49 -20.33 -3.66 7.26
CA VAL A 49 -20.60 -4.17 8.61
C VAL A 49 -20.64 -3.05 9.66
N GLY A 50 -19.82 -2.01 9.49
CA GLY A 50 -19.77 -0.88 10.43
C GLY A 50 -21.07 -0.06 10.46
N GLN A 51 -21.64 0.24 9.30
CA GLN A 51 -22.93 0.93 9.22
C GLN A 51 -24.06 0.07 9.79
N THR A 52 -24.10 -1.23 9.44
CA THR A 52 -25.14 -2.14 9.94
C THR A 52 -25.05 -2.32 11.45
N ALA A 53 -23.84 -2.39 12.02
CA ALA A 53 -23.63 -2.41 13.47
C ALA A 53 -24.11 -1.12 14.14
N ALA A 54 -23.77 0.05 13.57
CA ALA A 54 -24.19 1.34 14.10
C ALA A 54 -25.72 1.50 14.08
N GLN A 55 -26.39 1.06 13.02
CA GLN A 55 -27.86 1.12 12.91
C GLN A 55 -28.59 0.22 13.92
N ARG A 56 -27.96 -0.88 14.37
CA ARG A 56 -28.56 -1.82 15.33
C ARG A 56 -28.26 -1.46 16.79
N LEU A 57 -27.07 -0.91 17.07
CA LEU A 57 -26.64 -0.57 18.42
C LEU A 57 -27.01 0.86 18.85
N LEU A 58 -27.14 1.79 17.91
CA LEU A 58 -27.25 3.22 18.20
C LEU A 58 -28.56 3.80 17.67
N GLN A 59 -29.03 4.86 18.33
CA GLN A 59 -30.20 5.60 17.89
C GLN A 59 -29.99 6.17 16.47
N PRO A 60 -31.04 6.31 15.63
CA PRO A 60 -30.92 6.73 14.23
C PRO A 60 -30.11 8.01 14.01
N GLY A 61 -30.19 8.97 14.94
CA GLY A 61 -29.43 10.23 14.88
C GLY A 61 -27.92 10.05 15.02
N VAL A 62 -27.47 9.09 15.83
CA VAL A 62 -26.03 8.82 16.07
C VAL A 62 -25.43 8.00 14.92
N ALA A 63 -26.20 7.06 14.36
CA ALA A 63 -25.76 6.26 13.20
C ALA A 63 -25.46 7.13 11.96
N GLY A 64 -26.24 8.20 11.74
CA GLY A 64 -25.99 9.17 10.67
C GLY A 64 -24.67 9.93 10.85
N PHE A 65 -24.38 10.38 12.07
CA PHE A 65 -23.11 11.08 12.38
C PHE A 65 -21.89 10.17 12.17
N ILE A 66 -21.97 8.91 12.61
CA ILE A 66 -20.88 7.94 12.42
C ILE A 66 -20.66 7.68 10.93
N THR A 67 -21.73 7.52 10.15
CA THR A 67 -21.62 7.32 8.70
C THR A 67 -20.92 8.52 8.03
N LEU A 68 -21.29 9.75 8.41
CA LEU A 68 -20.63 10.96 7.92
C LEU A 68 -19.14 11.00 8.29
N ALA A 69 -18.80 10.64 9.53
CA ALA A 69 -17.41 10.56 9.98
C ALA A 69 -16.59 9.52 9.19
N ILE A 70 -17.18 8.36 8.89
CA ILE A 70 -16.55 7.32 8.06
C ILE A 70 -16.30 7.85 6.65
N VAL A 71 -17.29 8.49 6.02
CA VAL A 71 -17.14 9.06 4.66
C VAL A 71 -16.05 10.12 4.62
N LEU A 72 -15.99 11.01 5.62
CA LEU A 72 -14.95 12.03 5.72
C LEU A 72 -13.56 11.40 5.91
N ALA A 73 -13.45 10.36 6.74
CA ALA A 73 -12.20 9.63 6.95
C ALA A 73 -11.73 8.92 5.67
N MET A 74 -12.66 8.30 4.92
CA MET A 74 -12.36 7.69 3.62
C MET A 74 -11.88 8.75 2.62
N GLY A 75 -12.56 9.89 2.52
CA GLY A 75 -12.15 10.99 1.66
C GLY A 75 -10.75 11.53 2.00
N ALA A 76 -10.44 11.69 3.29
CA ALA A 76 -9.11 12.10 3.74
C ALA A 76 -8.03 11.07 3.37
N SER A 77 -8.30 9.78 3.55
CA SER A 77 -7.38 8.69 3.19
C SER A 77 -7.15 8.59 1.68
N MET A 78 -8.21 8.74 0.88
CA MET A 78 -8.11 8.78 -0.59
C MET A 78 -7.24 9.95 -1.06
N ASN A 79 -7.46 11.15 -0.52
CA ASN A 79 -6.66 12.33 -0.87
C ASN A 79 -5.17 12.13 -0.54
N ALA A 80 -4.85 11.58 0.63
CA ALA A 80 -3.47 11.28 1.03
C ALA A 80 -2.79 10.27 0.08
N THR A 81 -3.53 9.23 -0.33
CA THR A 81 -3.05 8.21 -1.27
C THR A 81 -2.84 8.78 -2.67
N ILE A 82 -3.74 9.64 -3.15
CA ILE A 82 -3.62 10.30 -4.46
C ILE A 82 -2.35 11.16 -4.50
N LEU A 83 -2.12 11.98 -3.48
CA LEU A 83 -0.94 12.85 -3.42
C LEU A 83 0.36 12.05 -3.34
N SER A 84 0.36 10.96 -2.57
CA SER A 84 1.53 10.07 -2.43
C SER A 84 1.83 9.33 -3.73
N GLY A 85 0.81 8.82 -4.42
CA GLY A 85 0.94 8.15 -5.71
C GLY A 85 1.52 9.06 -6.79
N ALA A 86 1.02 10.29 -6.89
CA ALA A 86 1.54 11.25 -7.86
C ALA A 86 3.01 11.62 -7.61
N ARG A 87 3.41 11.74 -6.34
CA ARG A 87 4.82 11.99 -5.97
C ARG A 87 5.73 10.82 -6.32
N LEU A 88 5.26 9.58 -6.14
CA LEU A 88 6.02 8.39 -6.53
C LEU A 88 6.24 8.35 -8.04
N SER A 89 5.18 8.56 -8.84
CA SER A 89 5.26 8.60 -10.30
C SER A 89 6.16 9.75 -10.80
N TYR A 90 6.10 10.91 -10.15
CA TYR A 90 6.98 12.04 -10.43
C TYR A 90 8.46 11.71 -10.16
N ALA A 91 8.77 11.11 -9.01
CA ALA A 91 10.14 10.70 -8.67
C ALA A 91 10.68 9.66 -9.65
N MET A 92 9.87 8.65 -10.00
CA MET A 92 10.23 7.65 -11.01
C MET A 92 10.47 8.27 -12.40
N ALA A 93 9.70 9.27 -12.80
CA ALA A 93 9.92 10.00 -14.05
C ALA A 93 11.21 10.83 -14.02
N ARG A 94 11.53 11.45 -12.88
CA ARG A 94 12.78 12.21 -12.69
C ARG A 94 14.02 11.32 -12.71
N ASP A 95 13.90 10.11 -12.15
CA ASP A 95 14.96 9.09 -12.19
C ASP A 95 15.06 8.40 -13.56
N GLY A 96 14.24 8.84 -14.53
CA GLY A 96 14.25 8.34 -15.90
C GLY A 96 13.71 6.92 -16.05
N LEU A 97 12.87 6.45 -15.12
CA LEU A 97 12.22 5.12 -15.16
C LEU A 97 10.84 5.16 -15.83
N LEU A 98 10.22 6.33 -15.94
CA LEU A 98 8.93 6.57 -16.61
C LEU A 98 9.06 7.69 -17.66
N TRP A 99 8.02 7.90 -18.46
CA TRP A 99 7.99 8.99 -19.45
C TRP A 99 8.26 10.34 -18.81
N SER A 100 9.13 11.15 -19.43
CA SER A 100 9.52 12.47 -18.93
C SER A 100 8.33 13.43 -18.76
N ALA A 101 7.24 13.24 -19.51
CA ALA A 101 6.00 14.01 -19.34
C ALA A 101 5.41 13.90 -17.92
N LEU A 102 5.61 12.78 -17.22
CA LEU A 102 5.15 12.59 -15.83
C LEU A 102 5.95 13.43 -14.82
N SER A 103 7.13 13.93 -15.20
CA SER A 103 7.90 14.89 -14.41
C SER A 103 7.45 16.34 -14.60
N ALA A 104 6.45 16.61 -15.44
CA ALA A 104 5.96 17.96 -15.66
C ALA A 104 5.23 18.50 -14.43
N VAL A 105 5.77 19.56 -13.83
CA VAL A 105 5.19 20.25 -12.68
C VAL A 105 4.43 21.48 -13.16
N HIS A 106 3.25 21.71 -12.60
CA HIS A 106 2.43 22.88 -12.94
C HIS A 106 3.09 24.16 -12.40
N HIS A 107 3.32 25.13 -13.29
CA HIS A 107 4.10 26.34 -13.00
C HIS A 107 3.55 27.16 -11.81
N LYS A 108 2.21 27.28 -11.71
CA LYS A 108 1.53 28.06 -10.64
C LYS A 108 1.37 27.33 -9.29
N TYR A 109 1.20 26.01 -9.30
CA TYR A 109 0.77 25.25 -8.11
C TYR A 109 1.82 24.26 -7.60
N GLY A 110 2.93 24.07 -8.33
CA GLY A 110 4.00 23.17 -7.91
C GLY A 110 3.61 21.69 -7.86
N VAL A 111 2.49 21.29 -8.50
CA VAL A 111 1.98 19.91 -8.47
C VAL A 111 2.27 19.17 -9.77
N PRO A 112 2.59 17.85 -9.72
CA PRO A 112 2.77 17.02 -10.91
C PRO A 112 1.43 16.68 -11.56
N HIS A 113 0.88 17.65 -12.31
CA HIS A 113 -0.45 17.59 -12.90
C HIS A 113 -0.62 16.42 -13.89
N VAL A 114 0.39 16.10 -14.70
CA VAL A 114 0.33 14.98 -15.66
C VAL A 114 0.26 13.63 -14.93
N ALA A 115 1.00 13.46 -13.84
CA ALA A 115 0.94 12.25 -13.02
C ALA A 115 -0.43 12.08 -12.35
N LEU A 116 -1.01 13.17 -11.85
CA LEU A 116 -2.35 13.17 -11.28
C LEU A 116 -3.41 12.78 -12.32
N LEU A 117 -3.36 13.36 -13.52
CA LEU A 117 -4.31 13.04 -14.59
C LEU A 117 -4.18 11.58 -15.04
N CYS A 118 -2.94 11.09 -15.22
CA CYS A 118 -2.70 9.70 -15.58
C CYS A 118 -3.22 8.73 -14.51
N GLN A 119 -2.95 9.02 -13.23
CA GLN A 119 -3.46 8.22 -12.12
C GLN A 119 -5.00 8.25 -12.05
N ALA A 120 -5.63 9.41 -12.27
CA ALA A 120 -7.09 9.54 -12.29
C ALA A 120 -7.72 8.75 -13.44
N LEU A 121 -7.12 8.79 -14.64
CA LEU A 121 -7.58 8.01 -15.80
C LEU A 121 -7.48 6.51 -15.54
N LEU A 122 -6.33 6.04 -15.03
CA LEU A 122 -6.14 4.63 -14.70
C LEU A 122 -7.11 4.17 -13.61
N ALA A 123 -7.30 4.97 -12.55
CA ALA A 123 -8.27 4.68 -11.51
C ALA A 123 -9.69 4.60 -12.08
N GLY A 124 -10.07 5.52 -12.97
CA GLY A 124 -11.37 5.49 -13.66
C GLY A 124 -11.58 4.22 -14.48
N ILE A 125 -10.56 3.76 -15.22
CA ILE A 125 -10.62 2.50 -15.97
C ILE A 125 -10.82 1.31 -15.03
N PHE A 126 -10.06 1.23 -13.94
CA PHE A 126 -10.19 0.11 -13.00
C PHE A 126 -11.56 0.06 -12.33
N VAL A 127 -12.16 1.21 -12.01
CA VAL A 127 -13.52 1.30 -11.46
C VAL A 127 -14.58 0.78 -12.45
N LEU A 128 -14.35 0.93 -13.76
CA LEU A 128 -15.30 0.48 -14.79
C LEU A 128 -15.17 -1.02 -15.12
N VAL A 129 -13.97 -1.59 -15.01
CA VAL A 129 -13.66 -2.94 -15.50
C VAL A 129 -13.78 -4.01 -14.42
N GLU A 130 -13.41 -3.69 -13.17
CA GLU A 130 -13.26 -4.69 -12.10
C GLU A 130 -14.20 -4.45 -10.93
N THR A 131 -14.47 -5.53 -10.20
CA THR A 131 -15.23 -5.45 -8.94
C THR A 131 -14.32 -5.09 -7.78
N PHE A 132 -14.89 -4.48 -6.72
CA PHE A 132 -14.14 -4.09 -5.54
C PHE A 132 -13.35 -5.25 -4.91
N GLU A 133 -13.97 -6.42 -4.75
CA GLU A 133 -13.34 -7.61 -4.16
C GLU A 133 -12.15 -8.10 -5.00
N ASN A 134 -12.28 -8.12 -6.33
CA ASN A 134 -11.20 -8.51 -7.23
C ASN A 134 -10.05 -7.50 -7.22
N LEU A 135 -10.36 -6.20 -7.23
CA LEU A 135 -9.36 -5.14 -7.12
C LEU A 135 -8.59 -5.27 -5.81
N LEU A 136 -9.31 -5.50 -4.70
CA LEU A 136 -8.72 -5.65 -3.38
C LEU A 136 -7.77 -6.86 -3.36
N GLY A 137 -8.22 -8.02 -3.83
CA GLY A 137 -7.39 -9.22 -3.91
C GLY A 137 -6.12 -9.02 -4.75
N SER A 138 -6.26 -8.36 -5.91
CA SER A 138 -5.15 -8.05 -6.81
C SER A 138 -4.14 -7.09 -6.16
N VAL A 139 -4.62 -5.99 -5.57
CA VAL A 139 -3.79 -4.97 -4.92
C VAL A 139 -3.06 -5.55 -3.71
N VAL A 140 -3.75 -6.32 -2.87
CA VAL A 140 -3.14 -6.99 -1.71
C VAL A 140 -2.04 -7.93 -2.17
N LEU A 141 -2.26 -8.75 -3.19
CA LEU A 141 -1.22 -9.64 -3.71
C LEU A 141 0.03 -8.88 -4.17
N VAL A 142 -0.14 -7.82 -4.96
CA VAL A 142 0.98 -6.98 -5.44
C VAL A 142 1.73 -6.34 -4.27
N MET A 143 0.99 -5.85 -3.26
CA MET A 143 1.58 -5.29 -2.04
C MET A 143 2.38 -6.35 -1.28
N LEU A 144 1.85 -7.56 -1.12
CA LEU A 144 2.55 -8.66 -0.45
C LEU A 144 3.85 -9.04 -1.19
N LEU A 145 3.82 -9.13 -2.52
CA LEU A 145 5.01 -9.41 -3.33
C LEU A 145 6.09 -8.33 -3.15
N SER A 146 5.70 -7.05 -3.14
CA SER A 146 6.61 -5.94 -2.88
C SER A 146 7.19 -5.99 -1.45
N CYS A 147 6.38 -6.35 -0.45
CA CYS A 147 6.83 -6.54 0.93
C CYS A 147 7.81 -7.73 1.06
N ILE A 148 7.53 -8.86 0.40
CA ILE A 148 8.44 -10.02 0.35
C ILE A 148 9.76 -9.61 -0.28
N GLY A 149 9.74 -8.92 -1.43
CA GLY A 149 10.92 -8.39 -2.09
C GLY A 149 11.74 -7.47 -1.18
N SER A 150 11.07 -6.57 -0.45
CA SER A 150 11.70 -5.68 0.52
C SER A 150 12.32 -6.42 1.70
N GLY A 151 11.63 -7.44 2.23
CA GLY A 151 12.14 -8.30 3.30
C GLY A 151 13.35 -9.12 2.88
N LEU A 152 13.31 -9.71 1.68
CA LEU A 152 14.45 -10.41 1.08
C LEU A 152 15.61 -9.46 0.81
N ALA A 153 15.35 -8.27 0.27
CA ALA A 153 16.37 -7.25 0.06
C ALA A 153 17.04 -6.85 1.38
N HIS A 154 16.29 -6.72 2.47
CA HIS A 154 16.86 -6.48 3.81
C HIS A 154 17.83 -7.57 4.24
N ILE A 155 17.49 -8.85 4.02
CA ILE A 155 18.35 -10.00 4.32
C ILE A 155 19.59 -10.00 3.42
N VAL A 156 19.41 -9.86 2.10
CA VAL A 156 20.50 -9.87 1.10
C VAL A 156 21.47 -8.72 1.31
N LEU A 157 20.97 -7.50 1.56
CA LEU A 157 21.79 -6.33 1.84
C LEU A 157 22.64 -6.53 3.09
N ARG A 158 22.16 -7.34 4.04
CA ARG A 158 22.91 -7.68 5.23
C ARG A 158 24.17 -8.50 4.94
N TYR A 159 24.07 -9.42 3.98
CA TYR A 159 25.19 -10.25 3.49
C TYR A 159 26.10 -9.48 2.52
N ARG A 160 25.54 -8.68 1.62
CA ARG A 160 26.33 -7.95 0.59
C ARG A 160 27.06 -6.72 1.11
N MET A 161 26.51 -6.03 2.12
CA MET A 161 27.10 -4.80 2.67
C MET A 161 27.24 -4.89 4.20
N PRO A 162 28.11 -5.77 4.71
CA PRO A 162 28.27 -5.98 6.15
C PRO A 162 28.84 -4.76 6.88
N ALA A 163 29.69 -3.97 6.22
CA ALA A 163 30.37 -2.80 6.79
C ALA A 163 29.57 -1.48 6.70
N ALA A 164 28.38 -1.47 6.10
CA ALA A 164 27.57 -0.26 6.01
C ALA A 164 27.14 0.22 7.40
N ALA A 165 27.20 1.54 7.64
CA ALA A 165 26.71 2.15 8.88
C ALA A 165 25.20 1.87 9.04
N ARG A 166 24.81 1.24 10.16
CA ARG A 166 23.42 0.88 10.46
C ARG A 166 23.00 1.53 11.77
N PRO A 167 22.34 2.70 11.70
CA PRO A 167 21.89 3.41 12.88
C PRO A 167 20.82 2.64 13.69
N TYR A 168 20.06 1.76 13.01
CA TYR A 168 19.12 0.82 13.64
C TYR A 168 19.46 -0.64 13.29
N LYS A 169 19.36 -1.54 14.28
CA LYS A 169 19.51 -2.99 14.12
C LYS A 169 18.19 -3.67 14.44
N THR A 170 17.72 -4.54 13.55
CA THR A 170 16.51 -5.33 13.75
C THR A 170 16.67 -6.29 14.93
N LEU A 171 15.80 -6.14 15.93
CA LEU A 171 15.75 -7.02 17.10
C LEU A 171 15.26 -8.42 16.66
N GLY A 172 15.94 -9.48 17.10
CA GLY A 172 15.58 -10.86 16.73
C GLY A 172 15.99 -11.28 15.31
N TYR A 173 16.97 -10.63 14.70
CA TYR A 173 17.56 -11.09 13.44
C TYR A 173 18.30 -12.43 13.62
N PRO A 174 18.17 -13.41 12.70
CA PRO A 174 17.43 -13.38 11.43
C PRO A 174 15.97 -13.86 11.51
N PHE A 175 15.50 -14.32 12.66
CA PHE A 175 14.20 -14.95 12.82
C PHE A 175 13.02 -14.03 12.48
N VAL A 176 13.06 -12.77 12.95
CA VAL A 176 11.96 -11.82 12.73
C VAL A 176 11.73 -11.51 11.24
N PRO A 177 12.76 -11.15 10.44
CA PRO A 177 12.57 -10.99 8.99
C PRO A 177 12.16 -12.27 8.26
N LEU A 178 12.64 -13.43 8.71
CA LEU A 178 12.33 -14.70 8.05
C LEU A 178 10.88 -15.13 8.31
N LEU A 179 10.38 -14.92 9.53
CA LEU A 179 8.96 -15.09 9.87
C LEU A 179 8.09 -14.10 9.09
N PHE A 180 8.52 -12.84 8.97
CA PHE A 180 7.83 -11.85 8.14
C PHE A 180 7.71 -12.33 6.69
N VAL A 181 8.82 -12.70 6.04
CA VAL A 181 8.78 -13.20 4.66
C VAL A 181 7.92 -14.47 4.55
N GLY A 182 8.08 -15.42 5.46
CA GLY A 182 7.32 -16.67 5.46
C GLY A 182 5.81 -16.46 5.61
N GLY A 183 5.39 -15.58 6.52
CA GLY A 183 3.98 -15.25 6.73
C GLY A 183 3.36 -14.56 5.52
N TYR A 184 4.09 -13.63 4.89
CA TYR A 184 3.61 -12.96 3.68
C TYR A 184 3.52 -13.92 2.49
N VAL A 185 4.50 -14.84 2.35
CA VAL A 185 4.45 -15.90 1.32
C VAL A 185 3.24 -16.81 1.56
N TRP A 186 3.00 -17.22 2.80
CA TRP A 186 1.85 -18.05 3.16
C TRP A 186 0.53 -17.37 2.77
N ILE A 187 0.34 -16.10 3.13
CA ILE A 187 -0.87 -15.34 2.78
C ILE A 187 -1.00 -15.19 1.27
N ALA A 188 0.10 -14.91 0.56
CA ALA A 188 0.09 -14.79 -0.89
C ALA A 188 -0.35 -16.11 -1.56
N VAL A 189 0.15 -17.26 -1.08
CA VAL A 189 -0.27 -18.58 -1.58
C VAL A 189 -1.76 -18.81 -1.32
N GLN A 190 -2.26 -18.47 -0.13
CA GLN A 190 -3.69 -18.61 0.19
C GLN A 190 -4.58 -17.76 -0.73
N ILE A 191 -4.17 -16.53 -1.04
CA ILE A 191 -4.91 -15.65 -1.97
C ILE A 191 -4.93 -16.24 -3.38
N VAL A 192 -3.79 -16.75 -3.86
CA VAL A 192 -3.67 -17.39 -5.18
C VAL A 192 -4.55 -18.63 -5.27
N MET A 193 -4.60 -19.44 -4.22
CA MET A 193 -5.43 -20.64 -4.16
C MET A 193 -6.93 -20.29 -4.08
N SER A 194 -7.29 -19.23 -3.35
CA SER A 194 -8.69 -18.85 -3.15
C SER A 194 -9.29 -18.13 -4.36
N ASN A 195 -8.53 -17.24 -5.00
CA ASN A 195 -8.96 -16.44 -6.15
C ASN A 195 -7.85 -16.34 -7.21
N PRO A 196 -7.67 -17.40 -8.02
CA PRO A 196 -6.60 -17.45 -9.02
C PRO A 196 -6.76 -16.39 -10.12
N ALA A 197 -8.00 -16.04 -10.49
CA ALA A 197 -8.28 -15.05 -11.53
C ALA A 197 -7.76 -13.65 -11.15
N SER A 198 -8.16 -13.13 -9.98
CA SER A 198 -7.72 -11.82 -9.49
C SER A 198 -6.21 -11.79 -9.23
N SER A 199 -5.66 -12.90 -8.74
CA SER A 199 -4.21 -13.04 -8.55
C SER A 199 -3.43 -12.94 -9.86
N LEU A 200 -3.95 -13.55 -10.93
CA LEU A 200 -3.35 -13.52 -12.25
C LEU A 200 -3.41 -12.11 -12.85
N VAL A 201 -4.52 -11.37 -12.67
CA VAL A 201 -4.61 -9.96 -13.07
C VAL A 201 -3.57 -9.11 -12.34
N GLY A 202 -3.45 -9.23 -11.01
CA GLY A 202 -2.43 -8.51 -10.24
C GLY A 202 -0.99 -8.81 -10.68
N LEU A 203 -0.70 -10.09 -10.97
CA LEU A 203 0.58 -10.52 -11.53
C LEU A 203 0.83 -9.95 -12.92
N LEU A 204 -0.16 -10.01 -13.82
CA LEU A 204 -0.06 -9.46 -15.17
C LEU A 204 0.15 -7.95 -15.14
N VAL A 205 -0.57 -7.21 -14.30
CA VAL A 205 -0.38 -5.76 -14.12
C VAL A 205 1.03 -5.47 -13.62
N THR A 206 1.54 -6.24 -12.66
CA THR A 206 2.92 -6.06 -12.16
C THR A 206 3.96 -6.37 -13.25
N LEU A 207 3.77 -7.46 -13.98
CA LEU A 207 4.63 -7.88 -15.08
C LEU A 207 4.55 -6.92 -16.27
N SER A 208 3.43 -6.23 -16.49
CA SER A 208 3.30 -5.20 -17.53
C SER A 208 4.25 -4.01 -17.31
N GLY A 209 4.74 -3.82 -16.08
CA GLY A 209 5.80 -2.87 -15.77
C GLY A 209 7.19 -3.27 -16.30
N LEU A 210 7.47 -4.56 -16.54
CA LEU A 210 8.76 -5.03 -17.06
C LEU A 210 9.03 -4.57 -18.50
N PRO A 211 8.09 -4.68 -19.46
CA PRO A 211 8.25 -4.11 -20.80
C PRO A 211 8.57 -2.61 -20.76
N LEU A 212 7.88 -1.85 -19.93
CA LEU A 212 8.12 -0.42 -19.76
C LEU A 212 9.52 -0.16 -19.20
N TYR A 213 9.92 -0.87 -18.15
CA TYR A 213 11.26 -0.79 -17.57
C TYR A 213 12.34 -1.12 -18.61
N LEU A 214 12.20 -2.21 -19.36
CA LEU A 214 13.17 -2.63 -20.37
C LEU A 214 13.23 -1.66 -21.55
N TRP A 215 12.11 -1.11 -21.99
CA TRP A 215 12.04 -0.12 -23.07
C TRP A 215 12.76 1.18 -22.69
N VAL A 216 12.54 1.66 -21.47
CA VAL A 216 13.20 2.86 -20.94
C VAL A 216 14.69 2.61 -20.68
N PHE A 217 15.06 1.46 -20.10
CA PHE A 217 16.44 1.07 -19.86
C PHE A 217 17.25 0.93 -21.17
N ARG A 218 16.64 0.37 -22.22
CA ARG A 218 17.24 0.31 -23.57
C ARG A 218 17.46 1.70 -24.17
N ARG A 219 16.53 2.65 -23.98
CA ARG A 219 16.71 4.04 -24.41
C ARG A 219 17.84 4.77 -23.65
N ARG A 220 18.02 4.46 -22.36
CA ARG A 220 19.13 5.01 -21.57
C ARG A 220 20.49 4.53 -22.09
N LYS A 221 20.59 3.25 -22.45
CA LYS A 221 21.82 2.68 -23.03
C LYS A 221 22.15 3.24 -24.42
N SER A 222 21.17 3.74 -25.17
CA SER A 222 21.39 4.43 -26.46
C SER A 222 21.78 5.91 -26.32
N LEU A 223 21.62 6.51 -25.13
CA LEU A 223 21.93 7.92 -24.86
C LEU A 223 23.28 8.12 -24.15
N ASP A 224 23.86 7.06 -23.56
CA ASP A 224 25.25 7.04 -23.07
C ASP A 224 26.10 6.01 -23.86
N PRO A 225 26.69 6.39 -25.00
CA PRO A 225 27.81 5.65 -25.59
C PRO A 225 29.19 6.12 -25.07
N ALA A 226 29.27 7.04 -24.09
CA ALA A 226 30.53 7.66 -23.68
C ALA A 226 30.65 7.82 -22.16
N LEU A 227 31.05 6.74 -21.48
CA LEU A 227 31.95 6.76 -20.33
C LEU A 227 33.00 5.66 -20.50
#